data_AF-A0A2D4S7R5-F1
#
_entry.id   AF-A0A2D4S7R5-F1
#
_cell.length_a   1.000
_cell.length_b   1.000
_cell.length_c   1.000
_cell.angle_alpha   90.00
_cell.angle_beta   90.00
_cell.angle_gamma   90.00
#
_symmetry.space_group_name_H-M   'P 1'
#
loop_
_entity.id
_entity.type
_entity.pdbx_description
1 polymer ?
#
loop_
_entity_poly.entity_id
_entity_poly.type
_entity_poly.pdbx_seq_one_letter_code
_entity_poly.pdbx_strand_id
1 'polypeptide(L)'
;MPFSHEVQQRLSSGFGYQTQISLFTGHVAIVGIIDAVRTILLNWALKLEEEGILGEGLTFSLEEKHAAAQTSQNINNFYGPVQNAQVQQGSPGASQVATNINIAEVSEFLERLEASVNNLGFSPEDLDELLSEIDTLHAQTNSPKPKTMIVRESLGTVRRVLEAASGSAAGQFLIEAGRLLGG
;
A
#
# COMPACT_ATOMS: atom_id res chain seq x y z
N MET A 1 -22.24 -27.21 -21.07
CA MET A 1 -23.56 -26.94 -20.45
C MET A 1 -24.17 -25.73 -21.15
N PRO A 2 -25.42 -25.81 -21.64
CA PRO A 2 -26.08 -24.66 -22.25
C PRO A 2 -26.34 -23.58 -21.18
N PHE A 3 -26.19 -22.31 -21.55
CA PHE A 3 -26.50 -21.20 -20.66
C PHE A 3 -28.02 -20.99 -20.52
N SER A 4 -28.45 -20.25 -19.50
CA SER A 4 -29.85 -19.82 -19.39
C SER A 4 -30.25 -18.94 -20.58
N HIS A 5 -31.55 -18.92 -20.90
CA HIS A 5 -32.06 -18.15 -22.06
C HIS A 5 -31.66 -16.68 -22.04
N GLU A 6 -31.63 -16.04 -20.87
CA GLU A 6 -31.24 -14.64 -20.72
C GLU A 6 -29.76 -14.42 -21.05
N VAL A 7 -28.86 -15.25 -20.50
CA VAL A 7 -27.42 -15.19 -20.77
C VAL A 7 -27.13 -15.50 -22.24
N GLN A 8 -27.87 -16.47 -22.80
CA GLN A 8 -27.77 -16.84 -24.20
C GLN A 8 -28.11 -15.68 -25.13
N GLN A 9 -29.20 -14.95 -24.86
CA GLN A 9 -29.60 -13.79 -25.66
C GLN A 9 -28.58 -12.66 -25.57
N ARG A 10 -28.08 -12.36 -24.36
CA ARG A 10 -27.04 -11.34 -24.15
C ARG A 10 -25.74 -11.64 -24.89
N LEU A 11 -25.31 -12.90 -24.87
CA LEU A 11 -24.11 -13.32 -25.59
C LEU A 11 -24.36 -13.31 -27.10
N SER A 12 -25.50 -13.84 -27.57
CA SER A 12 -25.86 -13.86 -29.00
C SER A 12 -26.01 -12.47 -29.61
N SER A 13 -26.51 -11.48 -28.85
CA SER A 13 -26.61 -10.08 -29.33
C SER A 13 -25.25 -9.46 -29.64
N GLY A 14 -24.17 -9.92 -29.01
CA GLY A 14 -22.81 -9.48 -29.31
C GLY A 14 -22.25 -10.00 -30.64
N PHE A 15 -22.78 -11.13 -31.15
CA PHE A 15 -22.30 -11.75 -32.40
C PHE A 15 -23.11 -11.35 -33.64
N GLY A 16 -24.27 -10.71 -33.47
CA GLY A 16 -25.08 -10.18 -34.58
C GLY A 16 -25.92 -11.22 -35.35
N TYR A 17 -25.93 -12.48 -34.91
CA TYR A 17 -26.77 -13.56 -35.45
C TYR A 17 -27.18 -14.54 -34.33
N GLN A 18 -28.27 -15.29 -34.54
CA GLN A 18 -28.74 -16.28 -33.56
C GLN A 18 -27.83 -17.50 -33.55
N THR A 19 -27.17 -17.76 -32.42
CA THR A 19 -26.31 -18.94 -32.24
C THR A 19 -26.46 -19.58 -30.87
N GLN A 20 -26.21 -20.88 -30.79
CA GLN A 20 -26.18 -21.64 -29.54
C GLN A 20 -24.75 -21.75 -28.99
N ILE A 21 -24.38 -20.77 -28.18
CA ILE A 21 -23.20 -20.76 -27.32
C ILE A 21 -23.36 -21.79 -26.19
N SER A 22 -22.31 -22.55 -25.92
CA SER A 22 -22.23 -23.49 -24.80
C SER A 22 -20.86 -23.37 -24.13
N LEU A 23 -20.85 -23.45 -22.80
CA LEU A 23 -19.59 -23.55 -22.06
C LEU A 23 -19.08 -24.98 -22.09
N PHE A 24 -17.84 -25.14 -22.56
CA PHE A 24 -17.07 -26.36 -22.43
C PHE A 24 -15.94 -26.10 -21.44
N THR A 25 -15.94 -26.85 -20.36
CA THR A 25 -14.81 -26.91 -19.43
C THR A 25 -14.23 -28.32 -19.48
N GLY A 26 -12.92 -28.43 -19.62
CA GLY A 26 -12.26 -29.72 -19.63
C GLY A 26 -12.31 -30.35 -18.24
N HIS A 27 -12.53 -31.67 -18.18
CA HIS A 27 -12.50 -32.42 -16.91
C HIS A 27 -11.22 -32.15 -16.12
N VAL A 28 -10.08 -32.04 -16.80
CA VAL A 28 -8.77 -31.73 -16.20
C VAL A 28 -8.77 -30.40 -15.46
N ALA A 29 -9.47 -29.37 -15.97
CA ALA A 29 -9.54 -28.07 -15.31
C ALA A 29 -10.31 -28.14 -13.99
N ILE A 30 -11.42 -28.90 -13.95
CA ILE A 30 -12.19 -29.12 -12.72
C ILE A 30 -11.37 -29.91 -11.71
N VAL A 31 -10.68 -30.97 -12.15
CA VAL A 31 -9.79 -31.76 -11.29
C VAL A 31 -8.69 -30.89 -10.71
N GLY A 32 -8.08 -30.00 -11.52
CA GLY A 32 -7.07 -29.06 -11.06
C GLY A 32 -7.57 -28.11 -9.97
N ILE A 33 -8.82 -27.64 -10.06
CA ILE A 33 -9.44 -26.82 -9.01
C ILE A 33 -9.57 -27.62 -7.72
N ILE A 34 -10.07 -28.86 -7.79
CA ILE A 34 -10.23 -29.72 -6.62
C ILE A 34 -8.88 -30.03 -5.98
N ASP A 35 -7.85 -30.28 -6.79
CA ASP A 35 -6.51 -30.58 -6.31
C ASP A 35 -5.83 -29.37 -5.64
N ALA A 36 -6.03 -28.17 -6.21
CA ALA A 36 -5.60 -26.93 -5.58
C ALA A 36 -6.28 -26.72 -4.22
N VAL A 37 -7.60 -26.93 -4.13
CA VAL A 37 -8.33 -26.83 -2.86
C VAL A 37 -7.82 -27.86 -1.85
N ARG A 38 -7.57 -29.11 -2.26
CA ARG A 38 -7.01 -30.15 -1.40
C ARG A 38 -5.63 -29.75 -0.87
N THR A 39 -4.78 -29.21 -1.74
CA THR A 39 -3.43 -28.75 -1.39
C THR A 39 -3.47 -27.59 -0.40
N ILE A 40 -4.38 -26.63 -0.60
CA ILE A 40 -4.57 -25.50 0.34
C ILE A 40 -5.00 -26.01 1.72
N LEU A 41 -6.00 -26.90 1.77
CA LEU A 41 -6.47 -27.48 3.03
C LEU A 41 -5.37 -28.30 3.74
N LEU A 42 -4.56 -29.04 2.99
CA LEU A 42 -3.42 -29.78 3.54
C LEU A 42 -2.38 -28.83 4.14
N ASN A 43 -1.98 -27.79 3.41
CA ASN A 43 -1.02 -26.82 3.90
C ASN A 43 -1.53 -26.10 5.16
N TRP A 44 -2.83 -25.82 5.22
CA TRP A 44 -3.47 -25.26 6.42
C TRP A 44 -3.40 -26.22 7.60
N ALA A 45 -3.72 -27.51 7.40
CA ALA A 45 -3.64 -28.52 8.44
C ALA A 45 -2.21 -28.66 8.98
N LEU A 46 -1.21 -28.73 8.10
CA LEU A 46 0.20 -28.83 8.48
C LEU A 46 0.68 -27.59 9.25
N LYS A 47 0.26 -26.40 8.83
CA LYS A 47 0.60 -25.15 9.52
C LYS A 47 -0.01 -25.08 10.93
N LEU A 48 -1.27 -25.50 11.07
CA LEU A 48 -1.92 -25.55 12.38
C LEU A 48 -1.23 -26.57 13.30
N GLU A 49 -0.82 -27.72 12.76
CA GLU A 49 -0.04 -28.71 13.49
C GLU A 49 1.32 -28.15 13.96
N GLU A 50 2.05 -27.42 13.10
CA GLU A 50 3.31 -26.75 13.47
C GLU A 50 3.10 -25.68 14.57
N GLU A 51 1.97 -24.98 14.54
CA GLU A 51 1.56 -24.01 15.57
C GLU A 51 1.03 -24.67 16.86
N GLY A 52 1.07 -26.01 16.96
CA GLY A 52 0.63 -26.77 18.14
C GLY A 52 -0.89 -26.96 18.24
N ILE A 53 -1.63 -26.67 17.16
CA ILE A 53 -3.08 -26.83 17.02
C ILE A 53 -3.34 -28.14 16.28
N LEU A 54 -3.22 -29.26 17.00
CA LEU A 54 -3.37 -30.60 16.44
C LEU A 54 -4.84 -31.07 16.51
N GLY A 55 -5.51 -30.74 17.62
CA GLY A 55 -6.81 -31.31 17.97
C GLY A 55 -6.75 -32.81 18.29
N GLU A 56 -7.61 -33.27 19.19
CA GLU A 56 -7.77 -34.69 19.52
C GLU A 56 -9.20 -35.13 19.20
N GLY A 57 -9.37 -36.21 18.42
CA GLY A 57 -10.70 -36.76 18.11
C GLY A 57 -11.65 -35.83 17.36
N LEU A 58 -11.12 -34.97 16.46
CA LEU A 58 -11.85 -33.89 15.76
C LEU A 58 -12.33 -32.75 16.68
N THR A 59 -11.81 -32.68 17.91
CA THR A 59 -12.08 -31.60 18.85
C THR A 59 -10.81 -30.83 19.20
N PHE A 60 -10.95 -29.52 19.36
CA PHE A 60 -9.86 -28.63 19.78
C PHE A 60 -10.07 -28.19 21.22
N SER A 61 -8.98 -28.13 21.98
CA SER A 61 -8.94 -27.56 23.32
C SER A 61 -9.26 -26.06 23.31
N LEU A 62 -9.54 -25.50 24.48
CA LEU A 62 -9.83 -24.08 24.61
C LEU A 62 -8.59 -23.22 24.29
N GLU A 63 -7.41 -23.71 24.63
CA GLU A 63 -6.12 -23.04 24.38
C GLU A 63 -5.80 -23.00 22.88
N GLU A 64 -5.97 -24.11 22.17
CA GLU A 64 -5.79 -24.19 20.71
C GLU A 64 -6.76 -23.26 19.96
N LYS A 65 -8.02 -23.19 20.40
CA LYS A 65 -9.01 -22.26 19.81
C LYS A 65 -8.62 -20.80 20.03
N HIS A 66 -8.09 -20.48 21.19
CA HIS A 66 -7.64 -19.12 21.50
C HIS A 66 -6.38 -18.77 20.70
N ALA A 67 -5.43 -19.70 20.55
CA ALA A 67 -4.24 -19.54 19.72
C ALA A 67 -4.62 -19.33 18.24
N ALA A 68 -5.50 -20.18 17.69
CA ALA A 68 -6.00 -20.07 16.32
C ALA A 68 -6.70 -18.73 16.05
N ALA A 69 -7.40 -18.18 17.04
CA ALA A 69 -8.08 -16.88 16.92
C ALA A 69 -7.11 -15.68 16.96
N GLN A 70 -5.90 -15.86 17.50
CA GLN A 70 -4.85 -14.83 17.53
C GLN A 70 -3.93 -14.91 16.30
N THR A 71 -3.85 -16.06 15.62
CA THR A 71 -3.15 -16.19 14.35
C THR A 71 -3.91 -15.42 13.25
N SER A 72 -3.34 -14.33 12.75
CA SER A 72 -3.92 -13.53 11.67
C SER A 72 -3.91 -14.33 10.35
N GLN A 73 -5.03 -14.97 10.01
CA GLN A 73 -5.20 -15.75 8.77
C GLN A 73 -5.45 -14.80 7.59
N ASN A 74 -4.37 -14.35 6.99
CA ASN A 74 -4.38 -13.32 5.95
C ASN A 74 -4.35 -13.98 4.55
N ILE A 75 -5.50 -13.99 3.85
CA ILE A 75 -5.60 -14.47 2.47
C ILE A 75 -5.83 -13.27 1.54
N ASN A 76 -4.97 -13.10 0.54
CA ASN A 76 -5.16 -12.13 -0.53
C ASN A 76 -5.48 -12.83 -1.84
N ASN A 77 -6.70 -12.64 -2.34
CA ASN A 77 -7.10 -13.17 -3.63
C ASN A 77 -7.05 -12.05 -4.68
N PHE A 78 -6.15 -12.18 -5.67
CA PHE A 78 -6.07 -11.26 -6.80
C PHE A 78 -6.48 -11.99 -8.09
N TYR A 79 -7.50 -11.48 -8.77
CA TYR A 79 -8.08 -12.11 -9.96
C TYR A 79 -7.73 -11.36 -11.27
N GLY A 80 -6.64 -10.59 -11.29
CA GLY A 80 -6.18 -9.80 -12.44
C GLY A 80 -4.81 -9.14 -12.20
N PRO A 81 -4.26 -8.38 -13.18
CA PRO A 81 -3.00 -7.69 -13.02
C PRO A 81 -3.08 -6.66 -11.91
N VAL A 82 -2.19 -6.80 -10.93
CA VAL A 82 -2.13 -5.90 -9.77
C VAL A 82 -0.96 -4.95 -9.98
N GLN A 83 -1.25 -3.66 -10.14
CA GLN A 83 -0.24 -2.60 -10.16
C GLN A 83 -0.51 -1.65 -8.99
N ASN A 84 0.53 -1.32 -8.21
CA ASN A 84 0.47 -0.44 -7.04
C ASN A 84 -0.48 -0.88 -5.91
N ALA A 85 -0.73 -2.18 -5.71
CA ALA A 85 -1.52 -2.61 -4.57
C ALA A 85 -0.73 -2.47 -3.27
N GLN A 86 -1.09 -1.46 -2.49
CA GLN A 86 -0.73 -1.32 -1.09
C GLN A 86 -1.60 -2.26 -0.26
N VAL A 87 -1.17 -3.52 -0.12
CA VAL A 87 -1.86 -4.50 0.73
C VAL A 87 -1.11 -4.63 2.04
N GLN A 88 -1.82 -4.36 3.13
CA GLN A 88 -1.33 -4.52 4.49
C GLN A 88 -2.26 -5.46 5.23
N GLN A 89 -1.69 -6.49 5.84
CA GLN A 89 -2.41 -7.56 6.49
C GLN A 89 -1.67 -7.98 7.76
N GLY A 90 -2.36 -8.01 8.89
CA GLY A 90 -1.79 -8.40 10.19
C GLY A 90 -0.77 -7.42 10.78
N SER A 91 -0.89 -6.11 10.52
CA SER A 91 0.04 -5.10 11.04
C SER A 91 -0.68 -4.02 11.87
N PRO A 92 -0.96 -4.26 13.16
CA PRO A 92 -1.43 -3.21 14.05
C PRO A 92 -0.39 -2.07 14.11
N GLY A 93 -0.75 -0.88 13.63
CA GLY A 93 0.09 0.32 13.69
C GLY A 93 0.92 0.63 12.44
N ALA A 94 0.80 -0.15 11.37
CA ALA A 94 1.49 0.18 10.13
C ALA A 94 0.65 1.17 9.31
N SER A 95 1.23 2.32 8.95
CA SER A 95 0.57 3.37 8.16
C SER A 95 1.02 3.27 6.72
N GLN A 96 0.13 2.81 5.83
CA GLN A 96 0.35 2.89 4.38
C GLN A 96 -0.18 4.24 3.91
N VAL A 97 0.75 5.14 3.59
CA VAL A 97 0.40 6.39 2.92
C VAL A 97 0.94 6.30 1.49
N ALA A 98 0.07 5.97 0.53
CA ALA A 98 0.29 6.33 -0.88
C ALA A 98 0.16 7.85 -1.01
N THR A 99 1.17 8.58 -0.53
CA THR A 99 1.26 10.00 -0.78
C THR A 99 1.75 10.20 -2.20
N ASN A 100 0.84 10.58 -3.09
CA ASN A 100 1.21 11.27 -4.32
C ASN A 100 1.75 12.64 -3.92
N ILE A 101 3.07 12.73 -3.69
CA ILE A 101 3.74 13.99 -3.46
C ILE A 101 3.66 14.81 -4.75
N ASN A 102 3.01 15.97 -4.69
CA ASN A 102 2.95 16.89 -5.80
C ASN A 102 4.28 17.66 -5.92
N ILE A 103 5.13 17.25 -6.86
CA ILE A 103 6.46 17.82 -7.05
C ILE A 103 6.42 19.32 -7.36
N ALA A 104 5.37 19.81 -8.04
CA ALA A 104 5.21 21.24 -8.31
C ALA A 104 4.99 22.03 -7.02
N GLU A 105 4.12 21.55 -6.13
CA GLU A 105 3.87 22.19 -4.83
C GLU A 105 5.11 22.16 -3.93
N VAL A 106 5.91 21.09 -4.00
CA VAL A 106 7.19 21.01 -3.28
C VAL A 106 8.15 22.08 -3.80
N SER A 107 8.26 22.26 -5.12
CA SER A 107 9.13 23.28 -5.70
C SER A 107 8.75 24.69 -5.27
N GLU A 108 7.46 25.03 -5.30
CA GLU A 108 6.96 26.34 -4.86
C GLU A 108 7.19 26.59 -3.35
N PHE A 109 7.09 25.54 -2.55
CA PHE A 109 7.39 25.62 -1.11
C PHE A 109 8.88 25.90 -0.86
N LEU A 110 9.79 25.24 -1.58
CA LEU A 110 11.24 25.45 -1.43
C LEU A 110 11.65 26.88 -1.73
N GLU A 111 11.13 27.48 -2.81
CA GLU A 111 11.44 28.87 -3.16
C GLU A 111 11.05 29.85 -2.04
N ARG A 112 9.89 29.64 -1.40
CA ARG A 112 9.42 30.47 -0.28
C ARG A 112 10.23 30.24 0.99
N LEU A 113 10.60 28.99 1.25
CA LEU A 113 11.39 28.61 2.42
C LEU A 113 12.80 29.20 2.35
N GLU A 114 13.48 29.07 1.22
CA GLU A 114 14.83 29.60 0.99
C GLU A 114 14.85 31.13 1.14
N ALA A 115 13.87 31.84 0.56
CA ALA A 115 13.74 33.29 0.71
C ALA A 115 13.56 33.75 2.16
N SER A 116 13.05 32.87 3.03
CA SER A 116 12.75 33.18 4.43
C SER A 116 13.79 32.63 5.41
N VAL A 117 14.72 31.77 4.96
CA VAL A 117 15.57 30.96 5.83
C VAL A 117 16.39 31.77 6.83
N ASN A 118 16.93 32.91 6.39
CA ASN A 118 17.74 33.80 7.21
C ASN A 118 16.95 34.52 8.32
N ASN A 119 15.61 34.54 8.23
CA ASN A 119 14.72 35.21 9.18
C ASN A 119 14.04 34.24 10.15
N LEU A 120 14.34 32.94 10.07
CA LEU A 120 13.67 31.90 10.85
C LEU A 120 14.37 31.56 12.19
N GLY A 121 15.53 32.17 12.45
CA GLY A 121 16.19 32.09 13.77
C GLY A 121 16.73 30.71 14.12
N PHE A 122 17.22 29.95 13.13
CA PHE A 122 17.85 28.65 13.33
C PHE A 122 19.21 28.76 14.04
N SER A 123 19.63 27.69 14.72
CA SER A 123 21.02 27.51 15.08
C SER A 123 21.88 27.31 13.81
N PRO A 124 23.20 27.57 13.86
CA PRO A 124 24.07 27.32 12.70
C PRO A 124 24.03 25.86 12.22
N GLU A 125 23.91 24.91 13.15
CA GLU A 125 23.85 23.48 12.86
C GLU A 125 22.53 23.11 12.15
N ASP A 126 21.39 23.60 12.64
CA ASP A 126 20.08 23.39 12.04
C ASP A 126 19.98 24.07 10.66
N LEU A 127 20.61 25.24 10.50
CA LEU A 127 20.63 25.97 9.23
C LEU A 127 21.39 25.18 8.17
N ASP A 128 22.56 24.64 8.52
CA ASP A 128 23.37 23.83 7.60
C ASP A 128 22.63 22.53 7.21
N GLU A 129 21.97 21.86 8.16
CA GLU A 129 21.13 20.69 7.88
C GLU A 129 19.97 21.04 6.93
N LEU A 130 19.27 22.14 7.20
CA LEU A 130 18.16 22.61 6.38
C LEU A 130 18.59 22.91 4.93
N LEU A 131 19.71 23.60 4.75
CA LEU A 131 20.22 23.95 3.43
C LEU A 131 20.62 22.70 2.64
N SER A 132 21.26 21.72 3.29
CA SER A 132 21.61 20.44 2.65
C SER A 132 20.38 19.66 2.17
N GLU A 133 19.28 19.72 2.92
CA GLU A 133 18.03 19.06 2.52
C GLU A 133 17.29 19.84 1.43
N ILE A 134 17.33 21.18 1.46
CA ILE A 134 16.83 22.03 0.39
C ILE A 134 17.53 21.70 -0.94
N ASP A 135 18.86 21.59 -0.94
CA ASP A 135 19.63 21.19 -2.13
C ASP A 135 19.24 19.81 -2.65
N THR A 136 19.06 18.85 -1.74
CA THR A 136 18.61 17.50 -2.08
C THR A 136 17.22 17.52 -2.73
N LEU A 137 16.31 18.33 -2.18
CA LEU A 137 14.96 18.49 -2.72
C LEU A 137 14.97 19.19 -4.07
N HIS A 138 15.79 20.23 -4.29
CA HIS A 138 15.97 20.86 -5.60
C HIS A 138 16.49 19.89 -6.65
N ALA A 139 17.44 19.03 -6.28
CA ALA A 139 17.95 18.00 -7.20
C ALA A 139 16.85 17.00 -7.59
N GLN A 140 15.93 16.67 -6.66
CA GLN A 140 14.81 15.80 -6.97
C GLN A 140 13.72 16.50 -7.78
N THR A 141 13.32 17.73 -7.43
CA THR A 141 12.25 18.45 -8.14
C THR A 141 12.62 18.77 -9.59
N ASN A 142 13.91 19.02 -9.88
CA ASN A 142 14.42 19.26 -11.22
C ASN A 142 14.72 17.97 -12.03
N SER A 143 14.66 16.80 -11.40
CA SER A 143 14.91 15.52 -12.09
C SER A 143 13.73 15.17 -13.01
N PRO A 144 13.98 14.63 -14.22
CA PRO A 144 12.91 14.12 -15.08
C PRO A 144 12.20 12.88 -14.49
N LYS A 145 12.82 12.23 -13.49
CA LYS A 145 12.27 11.08 -12.76
C LYS A 145 12.59 11.25 -11.26
N PRO A 146 11.83 12.11 -10.55
CA PRO A 146 12.04 12.34 -9.12
C PRO A 146 11.85 11.04 -8.34
N LYS A 147 12.77 10.76 -7.40
CA LYS A 147 12.61 9.63 -6.48
C LYS A 147 11.75 10.08 -5.30
N THR A 148 10.47 9.76 -5.34
CA THR A 148 9.48 10.17 -4.33
C THR A 148 9.87 9.78 -2.90
N MET A 149 10.57 8.64 -2.71
CA MET A 149 11.12 8.24 -1.41
C MET A 149 12.14 9.25 -0.87
N ILE A 150 13.04 9.76 -1.71
CA ILE A 150 14.04 10.77 -1.31
C ILE A 150 13.32 12.09 -1.01
N VAL A 151 12.39 12.51 -1.87
CA VAL A 151 11.60 13.73 -1.64
C VAL A 151 10.88 13.67 -0.30
N ARG A 152 10.30 12.52 0.03
CA ARG A 152 9.59 12.31 1.30
C ARG A 152 10.53 12.38 2.50
N GLU A 153 11.66 11.68 2.45
CA GLU A 153 12.62 11.64 3.54
C GLU A 153 13.19 13.05 3.81
N SER A 154 13.63 13.73 2.75
CA SER A 154 14.15 15.10 2.86
C SER A 154 13.10 16.10 3.34
N LEU A 155 11.86 16.03 2.85
CA LEU A 155 10.76 16.86 3.40
C LEU A 155 10.46 16.53 4.88
N GLY A 156 10.61 15.27 5.27
CA GLY A 156 10.52 14.83 6.66
C GLY A 156 11.61 15.46 7.53
N THR A 157 12.85 15.51 7.04
CA THR A 157 13.95 16.21 7.72
C THR A 157 13.70 17.71 7.80
N VAL A 158 13.34 18.36 6.69
CA VAL A 158 12.98 19.79 6.66
C VAL A 158 11.91 20.09 7.71
N ARG A 159 10.87 19.25 7.79
CA ARG A 159 9.83 19.38 8.81
C ARG A 159 10.40 19.29 10.23
N ARG A 160 11.24 18.30 10.53
CA ARG A 160 11.88 18.14 11.86
C ARG A 160 12.73 19.36 12.22
N VAL A 161 13.50 19.89 11.27
CA VAL A 161 14.32 21.09 11.50
C VAL A 161 13.43 22.31 11.75
N LEU A 162 12.30 22.44 11.03
CA LEU A 162 11.30 23.47 11.27
C LEU A 162 10.62 23.35 12.64
N GLU A 163 10.50 22.14 13.21
CA GLU A 163 10.00 21.93 14.57
C GLU A 163 10.95 22.49 15.65
N ALA A 164 12.26 22.54 15.36
CA ALA A 164 13.27 23.08 16.27
C ALA A 164 13.41 24.61 16.21
N ALA A 165 12.90 25.26 15.16
CA ALA A 165 13.00 26.71 15.01
C ALA A 165 12.08 27.49 15.97
N SER A 166 12.60 28.57 16.55
CA SER A 166 11.83 29.51 17.36
C SER A 166 11.32 30.68 16.51
N GLY A 167 10.05 30.66 16.09
CA GLY A 167 9.44 31.81 15.40
C GLY A 167 8.08 31.50 14.76
N SER A 168 7.18 32.49 14.73
CA SER A 168 5.84 32.33 14.13
C SER A 168 5.89 32.01 12.62
N ALA A 169 6.91 32.50 11.91
CA ALA A 169 7.13 32.20 10.50
C ALA A 169 7.54 30.74 10.25
N ALA A 170 8.31 30.12 11.16
CA ALA A 170 8.67 28.71 11.07
C ALA A 170 7.45 27.81 11.22
N GLY A 171 6.50 28.20 12.08
CA GLY A 171 5.23 27.49 12.24
C GLY A 171 4.40 27.40 10.95
N GLN A 172 4.41 28.43 10.11
CA GLN A 172 3.70 28.40 8.83
C GLN A 172 4.33 27.39 7.86
N PHE A 173 5.66 27.40 7.74
CA PHE A 173 6.39 26.43 6.92
C PHE A 173 6.26 25.01 7.45
N LEU A 174 6.21 24.83 8.77
CA LEU A 174 6.00 23.54 9.41
C LEU A 174 4.65 22.92 9.02
N ILE A 175 3.57 23.71 9.07
CA ILE A 175 2.23 23.26 8.67
C ILE A 175 2.21 22.88 7.19
N GLU A 176 2.83 23.71 6.35
CA GLU A 176 2.90 23.45 4.91
C GLU A 176 3.71 22.21 4.57
N ALA A 177 4.88 22.00 5.21
CA ALA A 177 5.67 20.79 5.08
C ALA A 177 4.88 19.53 5.51
N GLY A 178 4.08 19.65 6.58
CA GLY A 178 3.16 18.59 7.01
C GLY A 178 2.10 18.24 5.95
N ARG A 179 1.48 19.25 5.34
CA ARG A 179 0.49 19.08 4.26
C ARG A 179 1.11 18.38 3.04
N LEU A 180 2.32 18.76 2.65
CA LEU A 180 3.04 18.15 1.51
C LEU A 180 3.38 16.67 1.75
N LEU A 181 3.58 16.28 3.02
CA LEU A 181 3.82 14.90 3.43
C LEU A 181 2.54 14.06 3.56
N GLY A 182 1.36 14.62 3.24
CA GLY A 182 0.07 13.95 3.31
C GLY A 182 -0.55 13.93 4.71
N GLY A 183 -0.26 14.94 5.53
CA GLY A 183 -1.00 15.22 6.77
C GLY A 183 -2.44 15.61 6.53
#